data_AF-A0A0G3UY21-F1
#
_entry.id   AF-A0A0G3UY21-F1
#
_cell.length_a   1.000
_cell.length_b   1.000
_cell.length_c   1.000
_cell.angle_alpha   90.00
_cell.angle_beta   90.00
_cell.angle_gamma   90.00
#
_symmetry.space_group_name_H-M   'P 1'
#
loop_
_entity.id
_entity.type
_entity.pdbx_description
1 polymer ?
#
loop_
_entity_poly.entity_id
_entity_poly.type
_entity_poly.pdbx_seq_one_letter_code
_entity_poly.pdbx_strand_id
1 'polypeptide(L)' 'MNAELGESKREFVGFIRIVGQPDIQLRLMATSSGEARAIAIEQYGEGHVISIWNEEDARRPR' A
#
# COMPACT_ATOMS: atom_id res chain seq x y z
N MET A 1 -3.26 14.73 -27.83
CA MET A 1 -2.40 13.72 -27.19
C MET A 1 -2.78 13.63 -25.72
N ASN A 2 -3.03 12.40 -25.26
CA ASN A 2 -3.09 11.87 -23.90
C ASN A 2 -3.83 12.69 -22.83
N ALA A 3 -5.01 12.18 -22.47
CA ALA A 3 -5.67 12.49 -21.22
C ALA A 3 -4.65 12.35 -20.08
N GLU A 4 -4.43 13.45 -19.37
CA GLU A 4 -3.87 13.47 -18.03
C GLU A 4 -4.88 12.81 -17.08
N LEU A 5 -5.18 11.53 -17.32
CA LEU A 5 -5.74 10.62 -16.35
C LEU A 5 -4.66 10.48 -15.26
N GLY A 6 -4.52 11.51 -14.43
CA GLY A 6 -3.99 11.35 -13.10
C GLY A 6 -4.93 10.38 -12.42
N GLU A 7 -4.66 9.09 -12.60
CA GLU A 7 -5.33 8.01 -11.91
C GLU A 7 -5.43 8.44 -10.45
N SER A 8 -6.66 8.63 -9.98
CA SER A 8 -6.90 9.23 -8.68
C SER A 8 -6.19 8.39 -7.62
N LYS A 9 -5.07 8.90 -7.10
CA LYS A 9 -4.26 8.17 -6.13
C LYS A 9 -5.15 7.87 -4.93
N ARG A 10 -5.33 6.59 -4.64
CA ARG A 10 -6.09 6.10 -3.50
C ARG A 10 -5.15 5.85 -2.35
N GLU A 11 -5.65 5.99 -1.14
CA GLU A 11 -4.90 5.61 0.05
C GLU A 11 -4.90 4.09 0.20
N PHE A 12 -3.70 3.53 0.27
CA PHE A 12 -3.47 2.13 0.56
C PHE A 12 -2.79 2.02 1.92
N VAL A 13 -3.27 1.05 2.70
CA VAL A 13 -2.72 0.70 3.99
C VAL A 13 -2.04 -0.66 3.86
N GLY A 14 -0.75 -0.67 4.16
CA GLY A 14 0.06 -1.87 4.23
C GLY A 14 0.49 -2.16 5.66
N PHE A 15 0.74 -3.43 5.97
CA PHE A 15 1.41 -3.84 7.20
C PHE A 15 2.73 -4.48 6.85
N ILE A 16 3.79 -3.92 7.44
CA ILE A 16 5.15 -4.40 7.32
C ILE A 16 5.50 -5.08 8.64
N ARG A 17 5.99 -6.32 8.57
CA ARG A 17 6.56 -7.01 9.75
C ARG A 17 8.02 -7.28 9.46
N ILE A 18 8.85 -6.64 10.25
CA ILE A 18 10.29 -6.89 10.27
C ILE A 18 10.55 -7.79 11.46
N VAL A 19 11.31 -8.86 11.26
CA VAL A 19 11.65 -9.79 12.35
C VAL A 19 12.33 -9.01 13.48
N GLY A 20 11.77 -9.09 14.69
CA GLY A 20 12.28 -8.38 15.86
C GLY A 20 11.78 -6.94 16.03
N GLN A 21 10.87 -6.46 15.17
CA GLN A 21 10.21 -5.16 15.31
C GLN A 21 8.69 -5.33 15.42
N PRO A 22 8.00 -4.38 16.08
CA PRO A 22 6.54 -4.31 16.04
C PRO A 22 6.06 -4.15 14.59
N ASP A 23 4.81 -4.55 14.31
CA ASP A 23 4.19 -4.29 13.02
C ASP A 23 4.16 -2.79 12.73
N ILE A 24 4.61 -2.43 11.53
CA ILE A 24 4.65 -1.06 11.06
C ILE A 24 3.50 -0.91 10.07
N GLN A 25 2.52 -0.10 10.43
CA GLN A 25 1.47 0.31 9.51
C GLN A 25 2.04 1.36 8.53
N LEU A 26 2.06 1.01 7.26
CA LEU A 26 2.44 1.90 6.17
C LEU A 26 1.17 2.48 5.54
N ARG A 27 1.13 3.81 5.34
CA ARG A 27 0.09 4.48 4.55
C ARG A 27 0.75 5.14 3.37
N LEU A 28 0.27 4.83 2.16
CA LEU A 28 0.85 5.36 0.94
C LEU A 28 -0.25 5.63 -0.09
N MET A 29 -0.03 6.64 -0.92
CA MET A 29 -0.95 6.99 -2.01
C MET A 29 -0.48 6.33 -3.30
N ALA A 30 -1.30 5.45 -3.85
CA ALA A 30 -1.00 4.76 -5.10
C ALA A 30 -2.22 4.72 -6.01
N THR A 31 -1.98 4.55 -7.30
CA THR A 31 -3.04 4.38 -8.31
C THR A 31 -3.69 2.99 -8.23
N SER A 32 -2.91 1.99 -7.82
CA SER A 32 -3.30 0.58 -7.74
C SER A 32 -2.58 -0.16 -6.62
N SER A 33 -3.13 -1.31 -6.19
CA SER A 33 -2.49 -2.18 -5.18
C SER A 33 -1.12 -2.71 -5.63
N GLY A 34 -0.92 -2.90 -6.93
CA GLY A 34 0.38 -3.28 -7.51
C GLY A 34 1.44 -2.18 -7.36
N GLU A 35 1.06 -0.93 -7.62
CA GLU A 35 1.94 0.24 -7.41
C GLU A 35 2.20 0.44 -5.90
N ALA A 36 1.17 0.29 -5.06
CA ALA A 36 1.33 0.34 -3.61
C ALA A 36 2.32 -0.71 -3.09
N ARG A 37 2.25 -1.92 -3.65
CA ARG A 37 3.18 -3.01 -3.34
C ARG A 37 4.58 -2.70 -3.82
N ALA A 38 4.76 -2.18 -5.03
CA ALA A 38 6.06 -1.77 -5.52
C ALA A 38 6.73 -0.74 -4.59
N ILE A 39 5.99 0.31 -4.20
CA ILE A 39 6.47 1.35 -3.27
C ILE A 39 6.85 0.76 -1.90
N ALA A 40 6.02 -0.15 -1.37
CA ALA A 40 6.30 -0.81 -0.09
C ALA A 40 7.54 -1.71 -0.16
N ILE A 41 7.72 -2.44 -1.28
CA ILE A 41 8.89 -3.28 -1.54
C ILE A 41 10.15 -2.42 -1.69
N GLU A 42 10.08 -1.28 -2.39
CA GLU A 42 11.22 -0.38 -2.55
C GLU A 42 11.67 0.24 -1.22
N GLN A 43 10.73 0.56 -0.33
CA GLN A 43 11.05 1.18 0.96
C GLN A 43 11.49 0.18 2.04
N TYR A 44 10.90 -1.02 2.08
CA TYR A 44 11.10 -1.98 3.18
C TYR A 44 11.69 -3.33 2.76
N GLY A 45 11.75 -3.63 1.46
CA GLY A 45 12.17 -4.92 0.92
C GLY A 45 11.03 -5.92 0.77
N GLU A 46 11.09 -6.76 -0.27
CA GLU A 46 10.03 -7.72 -0.61
C GLU A 46 9.71 -8.71 0.51
N GLY A 47 10.70 -9.06 1.34
CA GLY A 47 10.56 -10.02 2.42
C GLY A 47 9.79 -9.53 3.66
N HIS A 48 9.43 -8.25 3.74
CA HIS A 48 8.79 -7.67 4.93
C HIS A 48 7.33 -7.22 4.71
N VAL A 49 6.89 -7.15 3.46
CA VAL A 49 5.53 -6.73 3.10
C VAL A 49 4.58 -7.90 3.30
N ILE A 50 3.72 -7.85 4.34
CA ILE A 50 2.82 -8.96 4.67
C ILE A 50 1.51 -8.86 3.90
N SER A 51 0.94 -7.65 3.83
CA SER A 51 -0.39 -7.41 3.26
C SER A 51 -0.58 -5.93 2.97
N ILE A 52 -1.18 -5.61 1.82
CA ILE A 52 -1.55 -4.26 1.40
C ILE A 52 -2.99 -4.31 0.91
N TRP A 53 -3.81 -3.43 1.46
CA TRP A 53 -5.21 -3.28 1.08
C TRP A 53 -5.58 -1.80 0.96
N ASN A 54 -6.70 -1.53 0.31
CA ASN A 54 -7.22 -0.18 0.17
C ASN A 54 -7.97 0.22 1.45
N GLU A 55 -7.79 1.44 1.96
CA GLU A 55 -8.47 1.83 3.21
C GLU A 55 -10.00 1.84 3.06
N GLU A 56 -10.52 2.08 1.85
CA GLU A 56 -11.96 1.98 1.57
C GLU A 56 -12.54 0.57 1.81
N ASP A 57 -11.73 -0.48 1.65
CA ASP A 57 -12.15 -1.86 1.94
C ASP A 57 -12.17 -2.13 3.45
N ALA A 58 -11.22 -1.55 4.20
CA ALA A 58 -11.13 -1.68 5.66
C ALA A 58 -12.26 -0.96 6.42
N ARG A 59 -12.85 0.08 5.83
CA ARG A 59 -13.95 0.85 6.43
C ARG A 59 -15.35 0.28 6.18
N ARG A 60 -15.51 -0.82 5.43
CA ARG A 60 -16.80 -1.54 5.37
C ARG A 60 -16.84 -2.65 6.42
N PRO A 61 -17.43 -2.42 7.60
CA PRO A 61 -17.89 -3.53 8.42
C PRO A 61 -18.92 -4.31 7.60
N ARG A 62 -18.67 -5.61 7.39
CA ARG A 62 -19.69 -6.56 6.93
C ARG A 62 -20.59 -6.93 8.09
#